data_AF-A0A7V8YHI0-F1
#
_entry.id   AF-A0A7V8YHI0-F1
#
_cell.length_a   1.000
_cell.length_b   1.000
_cell.length_c   1.000
_cell.angle_alpha   90.00
_cell.angle_beta   90.00
_cell.angle_gamma   90.00
#
_symmetry.space_group_name_H-M   'P 1'
#
loop_
_entity.id
_entity.type
_entity.pdbx_description
1 polymer ?
#
loop_
_entity_poly.entity_id
_entity_poly.type
_entity_poly.pdbx_seq_one_letter_code
_entity_poly.pdbx_strand_id
1 'polypeptide(L)' 'MGDALYGVWAARSGPGLRMSGGLLSGTLRFCAGASGLDRALVVAATDDGTQLVDVDLGDPRVRPVIASWG' A
#
# COMPACT_ATOMS: atom_id res chain seq x y z
N MET A 1 -2.36 -24.70 -1.18
CA MET A 1 -2.76 -23.37 -0.70
C MET A 1 -1.60 -22.87 0.13
N GLY A 2 -0.78 -21.98 -0.43
CA GLY A 2 0.34 -21.37 0.30
C GLY A 2 -0.20 -20.30 1.25
N ASP A 3 0.47 -20.13 2.38
CA ASP A 3 0.36 -18.95 3.21
C ASP A 3 0.79 -17.71 2.41
N ALA A 4 0.13 -16.58 2.63
CA ALA A 4 0.53 -15.29 2.08
C ALA A 4 0.98 -14.41 3.24
N LEU A 5 2.14 -13.78 3.09
CA LEU A 5 2.70 -12.90 4.09
C LEU A 5 2.18 -11.49 3.88
N TYR A 6 1.51 -10.95 4.90
CA TYR A 6 0.88 -9.63 4.85
C TYR A 6 1.65 -8.57 5.64
N GLY A 7 1.84 -7.42 5.01
CA GLY A 7 2.14 -6.17 5.69
C GLY A 7 0.87 -5.41 6.08
N VAL A 8 0.98 -4.56 7.10
CA VAL A 8 -0.06 -3.59 7.43
C VAL A 8 0.58 -2.22 7.51
N TRP A 9 0.16 -1.31 6.63
CA TRP A 9 0.72 0.03 6.52
C TRP A 9 -0.40 1.07 6.60
N ALA A 10 -0.61 1.61 7.81
CA ALA A 10 -1.64 2.61 8.07
C ALA A 10 -1.09 4.05 8.21
N ALA A 11 0.20 4.25 7.94
CA ALA A 11 0.86 5.54 8.11
C ALA A 11 0.30 6.58 7.14
N ARG A 12 -0.14 7.74 7.67
CA ARG A 12 -0.68 8.86 6.88
C ARG A 12 0.31 10.03 6.75
N SER A 13 1.60 9.73 6.68
CA SER A 13 2.63 10.77 6.56
C SER A 13 2.80 11.16 5.08
N GLY A 14 2.42 12.41 4.74
CA GLY A 14 2.48 12.94 3.38
C GLY A 14 1.16 12.78 2.60
N PRO A 15 1.18 12.91 1.25
CA PRO A 15 -0.03 12.86 0.43
C PRO A 15 -0.77 11.51 0.48
N GLY A 16 -0.07 10.43 0.83
CA GLY A 16 -0.65 9.11 1.09
C GLY A 16 -1.24 8.45 -0.15
N LEU A 17 -2.17 7.52 0.09
CA LEU A 17 -2.93 6.82 -0.94
C LEU A 17 -4.34 7.40 -1.03
N ARG A 18 -4.86 7.50 -2.26
CA ARG A 18 -6.24 7.90 -2.55
C ARG A 18 -6.92 6.83 -3.38
N MET A 19 -8.17 6.53 -3.03
CA MET A 19 -9.07 5.69 -3.79
C MET A 19 -10.09 6.59 -4.49
N SER A 20 -10.18 6.49 -5.82
CA SER A 20 -11.17 7.21 -6.62
C SER A 20 -11.61 6.35 -7.80
N GLY A 21 -12.92 6.20 -7.99
CA GLY A 21 -13.47 5.39 -9.09
C GLY A 21 -12.98 3.93 -9.10
N GLY A 22 -12.69 3.36 -7.92
CA GLY A 22 -12.13 2.01 -7.78
C GLY A 22 -10.63 1.89 -8.09
N LEU A 23 -9.95 3.02 -8.37
CA LEU A 23 -8.51 3.06 -8.59
C LEU A 23 -7.79 3.60 -7.35
N LEU A 24 -6.85 2.80 -6.84
CA LEU A 24 -5.90 3.22 -5.84
C LEU A 24 -4.70 3.92 -6.51
N SER A 25 -4.36 5.11 -6.04
CA SER A 25 -3.20 5.87 -6.53
C SER A 25 -2.47 6.59 -5.40
N GLY A 26 -1.20 6.92 -5.60
CA GLY A 26 -0.40 7.69 -4.67
C GLY A 26 0.89 6.99 -4.26
N THR A 27 1.48 7.46 -3.15
CA THR A 27 2.73 6.91 -2.61
C THR A 27 2.62 6.80 -1.11
N LEU A 28 2.85 5.60 -0.59
CA LEU A 28 2.87 5.32 0.83
C LEU A 28 4.32 5.22 1.32
N ARG A 29 4.62 5.90 2.42
CA ARG A 29 5.94 5.86 3.08
C ARG A 29 5.90 4.90 4.26
N PHE A 30 7.09 4.54 4.74
CA PHE A 30 7.26 3.64 5.90
C PHE A 30 6.70 2.23 5.67
N CYS A 31 6.78 1.73 4.43
CA CYS A 31 6.36 0.39 4.02
C CYS A 31 7.41 -0.67 4.42
N ALA A 32 7.64 -0.83 5.71
CA ALA A 32 8.61 -1.79 6.23
C ALA A 32 8.30 -3.20 5.73
N GLY A 33 9.34 -3.93 5.31
CA GLY A 33 9.23 -5.30 4.83
C GLY A 33 8.67 -5.47 3.42
N ALA A 34 8.38 -4.38 2.68
CA ALA A 34 7.76 -4.45 1.34
C ALA A 34 8.44 -5.38 0.33
N SER A 35 9.73 -5.69 0.48
CA SER A 35 10.47 -6.61 -0.40
C SER A 35 10.25 -8.10 -0.12
N GLY A 36 9.67 -8.46 1.03
CA GLY A 36 9.46 -9.86 1.45
C GLY A 36 8.01 -10.23 1.69
N LEU A 37 7.07 -9.32 1.41
CA LEU A 37 5.64 -9.52 1.61
C LEU A 37 4.96 -9.82 0.26
N ASP A 38 3.93 -10.65 0.29
CA ASP A 38 3.10 -10.91 -0.89
C ASP A 38 2.04 -9.82 -1.05
N ARG A 39 1.47 -9.37 0.06
CA ARG A 39 0.31 -8.46 0.08
C ARG A 39 0.43 -7.44 1.21
N ALA A 40 -0.30 -6.34 1.09
CA ALA A 40 -0.36 -5.32 2.12
C ALA A 40 -1.77 -4.76 2.30
N LEU A 41 -2.18 -4.60 3.55
CA LEU A 41 -3.36 -3.83 3.91
C LEU A 41 -2.94 -2.36 4.11
N VAL A 42 -3.53 -1.47 3.33
CA VAL A 42 -3.21 -0.03 3.34
C VAL A 42 -4.44 0.82 3.55
N VAL A 43 -4.27 1.98 4.18
CA VAL A 43 -5.35 2.96 4.34
C VAL A 43 -5.30 3.97 3.20
N ALA A 44 -6.39 4.10 2.47
CA ALA A 44 -6.55 5.07 1.39
C ALA A 44 -7.64 6.09 1.73
N ALA A 45 -7.42 7.36 1.39
CA ALA A 45 -8.45 8.39 1.46
C ALA A 45 -9.47 8.21 0.34
N THR A 46 -10.75 8.37 0.64
CA THR A 46 -11.86 8.45 -0.31
C THR A 46 -12.52 9.82 -0.19
N ASP A 47 -13.49 10.11 -1.06
CA ASP A 47 -14.29 11.34 -0.94
C ASP A 47 -15.15 11.32 0.36
N ASP A 48 -15.52 10.13 0.84
CA ASP A 48 -16.36 9.92 2.03
C ASP A 48 -15.57 9.59 3.32
N GLY A 49 -14.24 9.58 3.27
CA GLY A 49 -13.41 9.28 4.44
C GLY A 49 -12.18 8.43 4.12
N THR A 50 -12.10 7.25 4.73
CA THR A 50 -10.96 6.33 4.56
C THR A 50 -11.43 4.90 4.37
N GLN A 51 -10.73 4.17 3.52
CA GLN A 51 -10.99 2.77 3.23
C GLN A 51 -9.72 1.95 3.46
N LEU A 52 -9.90 0.74 4.01
CA LEU A 52 -8.84 -0.26 4.04
C LEU A 52 -8.82 -1.01 2.70
N VAL A 53 -7.66 -1.08 2.08
CA VAL A 53 -7.47 -1.65 0.75
C VAL A 53 -6.44 -2.76 0.84
N ASP A 54 -6.78 -3.90 0.27
CA ASP A 54 -5.90 -5.04 0.11
C ASP A 54 -5.14 -4.92 -1.22
N VAL A 55 -3.82 -4.82 -1.14
CA VAL A 55 -2.94 -4.58 -2.27
C VAL A 55 -2.07 -5.80 -2.50
N ASP A 56 -2.13 -6.34 -3.71
CA ASP A 56 -1.20 -7.34 -4.21
C ASP A 56 0.14 -6.66 -4.56
N LEU A 57 1.22 -7.04 -3.88
CA LEU A 57 2.56 -6.47 -4.11
C LEU A 57 3.25 -7.11 -5.32
N GLY A 58 2.72 -8.20 -5.86
CA GLY A 58 3.15 -8.79 -7.13
C GLY A 58 2.56 -8.10 -8.36
N ASP A 59 1.56 -7.21 -8.22
CA ASP A 59 0.99 -6.47 -9.34
C ASP A 59 2.06 -5.52 -9.93
N PRO A 60 2.34 -5.56 -11.25
CA PRO A 60 3.38 -4.74 -11.88
C PRO A 60 3.14 -3.21 -11.80
N ARG A 61 1.93 -2.80 -11.42
CA ARG A 61 1.56 -1.40 -11.16
C ARG A 61 1.94 -0.96 -9.74
N VAL A 62 2.20 -1.90 -8.84
CA VAL A 62 2.69 -1.65 -7.48
C VAL A 62 4.20 -1.75 -7.50
N ARG A 63 4.89 -0.69 -7.08
CA ARG A 63 6.35 -0.61 -7.17
C ARG A 63 6.95 -0.21 -5.84
N PRO A 64 7.68 -1.10 -5.15
CA PRO A 64 8.46 -0.70 -3.99
C PRO A 64 9.57 0.26 -4.42
N VAL A 65 9.57 1.46 -3.84
CA VAL A 65 10.64 2.45 -4.08
C VAL A 65 11.73 2.22 -3.04
N ILE A 66 12.71 1.38 -3.36
CA ILE A 66 13.78 0.94 -2.43
C ILE A 66 14.81 2.06 -2.17
N ALA A 67 14.96 3.01 -3.10
CA ALA A 67 15.94 4.10 -2.99
C ALA A 67 15.66 5.12 -1.87
N SER A 68 14.51 5.04 -1.18
CA SER A 68 14.11 5.96 -0.12
C SER A 68 14.29 5.40 1.30
N TRP A 69 15.09 4.34 1.48
CA TRP A 69 15.24 3.59 2.74
C TRP A 69 16.54 3.95 3.48
N GLY A 70 16.90 5.25 3.45
CA GLY A 70 18.11 5.81 4.07
C GLY A 70 17.79 6.92 5.05
#